data_AF-A0A843C828-F1
#
_entry.id   AF-A0A843C828-F1
#
_cell.length_a   1.000
_cell.length_b   1.000
_cell.length_c   1.000
_cell.angle_alpha   90.00
_cell.angle_beta   90.00
_cell.angle_gamma   90.00
#
_symmetry.space_group_name_H-M   'P 1'
#
loop_
_entity.id
_entity.type
_entity.pdbx_description
1 polymer ?
#
loop_
_entity_poly.entity_id
_entity_poly.type
_entity_poly.pdbx_seq_one_letter_code
_entity_poly.pdbx_strand_id
1 'polypeptide(L)' 'MAEEEYDYTKVPMTGSAEGIAKDAPEDSPRIGVYVCHCGINIKMALDVEDLVKYAATLPNVALAQHYI' A
#
# COMPACT_ATOMS: atom_id res chain seq x y z
N MET A 1 3.74 -23.99 10.69
CA MET A 1 3.73 -22.53 10.53
C MET A 1 4.86 -22.27 9.55
N ALA A 2 4.54 -22.21 8.26
CA ALA A 2 5.55 -22.24 7.22
C ALA A 2 6.42 -20.99 7.34
N GLU A 3 7.70 -21.22 7.59
CA GLU A 3 8.77 -20.25 7.46
C GLU A 3 8.92 -19.95 5.96
N GLU A 4 8.02 -19.15 5.40
CA GLU A 4 8.29 -18.55 4.10
C GLU A 4 9.34 -17.46 4.33
N GLU A 5 10.55 -17.74 3.87
CA GLU A 5 11.68 -16.83 3.85
C GLU A 5 11.26 -15.49 3.23
N TYR A 6 11.17 -14.44 4.05
CA TYR A 6 10.81 -13.08 3.60
C TYR A 6 12.01 -12.46 2.87
N ASP A 7 12.12 -12.80 1.59
CA ASP A 7 13.09 -12.24 0.69
C ASP A 7 12.59 -10.91 0.12
N TYR A 8 12.96 -9.81 0.80
CA TYR A 8 12.66 -8.45 0.36
C TYR A 8 13.23 -8.10 -1.03
N THR A 9 14.13 -8.93 -1.59
CA THR A 9 14.63 -8.77 -2.97
C THR A 9 13.68 -9.34 -4.02
N LYS A 10 12.69 -10.14 -3.60
CA LYS A 10 11.69 -10.77 -4.48
C LYS A 10 10.33 -10.08 -4.46
N VAL A 11 10.09 -9.16 -3.53
CA VAL A 11 8.89 -8.33 -3.59
C VAL A 11 9.07 -7.38 -4.78
N PRO A 12 8.10 -7.28 -5.69
CA PRO A 12 8.19 -6.35 -6.80
C PRO A 12 8.03 -4.93 -6.27
N MET A 13 8.97 -4.03 -6.63
CA MET A 13 9.00 -2.60 -6.28
C MET A 13 7.75 -1.78 -6.69
N THR A 14 6.69 -2.43 -7.17
CA THR A 14 5.52 -1.83 -7.81
C THR A 14 4.24 -2.39 -7.22
N GLY A 15 3.98 -2.12 -5.94
CA GLY A 15 2.66 -2.31 -5.33
C GLY A 15 1.94 -0.98 -5.23
N SER A 16 1.33 -0.51 -6.31
CA SER A 16 0.49 0.70 -6.32
C SER A 16 -0.94 0.37 -6.69
N ALA A 17 -1.88 1.02 -6.01
CA ALA A 17 -3.31 0.95 -6.25
C ALA A 17 -3.86 2.37 -6.46
N GLU A 18 -4.64 2.54 -7.50
CA GLU A 18 -5.37 3.79 -7.75
C GLU A 18 -6.51 3.89 -6.74
N GLY A 19 -6.58 5.03 -6.04
CA GLY A 19 -7.63 5.27 -5.07
C GLY A 19 -8.91 5.80 -5.73
N ILE A 20 -10.03 5.68 -5.03
CA ILE A 20 -11.35 6.12 -5.54
C ILE A 20 -11.43 7.62 -5.88
N ALA A 21 -10.51 8.43 -5.34
CA ALA A 21 -10.42 9.87 -5.59
C ALA A 21 -9.32 10.25 -6.61
N LYS A 22 -8.85 9.29 -7.43
CA LYS A 22 -7.83 9.55 -8.45
C LYS A 22 -8.19 10.75 -9.33
N ASP A 23 -9.42 10.79 -9.84
CA ASP A 23 -9.92 11.81 -10.75
C ASP A 23 -10.83 12.84 -10.05
N ALA A 24 -10.69 12.98 -8.73
CA ALA A 24 -11.45 13.98 -7.99
C ALA A 24 -11.12 15.41 -8.47
N PRO A 25 -12.08 16.36 -8.40
CA PRO A 25 -11.86 17.77 -8.76
C PRO A 25 -10.64 18.38 -8.06
N GLU A 26 -10.01 19.39 -8.67
CA GLU A 26 -8.78 20.01 -8.15
C GLU A 26 -8.95 20.66 -6.76
N ASP A 27 -10.15 21.11 -6.45
CA ASP A 27 -10.55 21.70 -5.17
C ASP A 27 -10.96 20.66 -4.11
N SER A 28 -11.07 19.38 -4.50
CA SER A 28 -11.37 18.28 -3.59
C SER A 28 -10.10 17.69 -2.97
N PRO A 29 -10.14 17.21 -1.70
CA PRO A 29 -8.97 16.57 -1.10
C PRO A 29 -8.52 15.33 -1.87
N ARG A 30 -7.20 15.23 -2.14
CA ARG A 30 -6.56 14.08 -2.79
C ARG A 30 -5.39 13.59 -1.95
N ILE A 31 -5.56 12.43 -1.34
CA ILE A 31 -4.64 11.86 -0.36
C ILE A 31 -3.78 10.77 -1.03
N GLY A 32 -2.46 10.86 -0.82
CA GLY A 32 -1.52 9.79 -1.11
C GLY A 32 -1.20 8.99 0.16
N VAL A 33 -1.41 7.69 0.12
CA VAL A 33 -1.10 6.76 1.23
C VAL A 33 0.14 5.95 0.86
N TYR A 34 1.15 6.00 1.73
CA TYR A 34 2.39 5.26 1.57
C TYR A 34 2.60 4.30 2.73
N VAL A 35 2.54 3.01 2.43
CA VAL A 35 2.62 1.95 3.43
C VAL A 35 4.03 1.37 3.44
N CYS A 36 4.66 1.40 4.61
CA CYS A 36 6.00 0.85 4.82
C CYS A 36 5.90 -0.60 5.27
N HIS A 37 6.81 -1.45 4.79
CA HIS A 37 6.97 -2.81 5.32
C HIS A 37 7.80 -2.85 6.60
N CYS A 38 8.64 -1.84 6.83
CA CYS A 38 9.60 -1.76 7.95
C CYS A 38 10.37 -3.07 8.16
N GLY A 39 10.79 -3.69 7.05
CA GLY A 39 11.34 -5.05 7.04
C GLY A 39 10.33 -6.03 7.64
N ILE A 40 10.71 -6.65 8.76
CA ILE A 40 9.86 -7.62 9.45
C ILE A 40 8.94 -7.02 10.51
N ASN A 41 9.13 -5.75 10.90
CA ASN A 41 8.39 -5.17 12.01
C ASN A 41 6.89 -5.00 11.69
N ILE A 42 6.53 -4.74 10.43
CA ILE A 42 5.13 -4.57 10.00
C ILE A 42 4.66 -5.79 9.21
N LYS A 43 5.42 -6.26 8.22
CA LYS A 43 4.98 -7.35 7.32
C LYS A 43 4.78 -8.70 8.02
N MET A 44 5.49 -9.00 9.11
CA MET A 44 5.20 -10.22 9.88
C MET A 44 3.88 -10.14 10.66
N ALA A 45 3.40 -8.93 10.95
CA ALA A 45 2.15 -8.74 11.69
C ALA A 45 0.93 -8.65 10.76
N LEU A 46 1.09 -8.11 9.55
CA LEU A 46 -0.02 -7.91 8.61
C LEU A 46 0.44 -7.91 7.15
N ASP A 47 -0.49 -8.17 6.23
CA ASP A 47 -0.22 -8.07 4.80
C ASP A 47 -0.28 -6.62 4.31
N VAL A 48 0.90 -6.09 3.96
CA VAL A 48 1.06 -4.73 3.45
C VAL A 48 0.38 -4.54 2.08
N GLU A 49 0.33 -5.57 1.23
CA GLU A 49 -0.30 -5.45 -0.08
C GLU A 49 -1.83 -5.33 0.05
N ASP A 50 -2.42 -6.13 0.94
CA ASP A 50 -3.85 -6.03 1.25
C ASP A 50 -4.20 -4.68 1.90
N LEU A 51 -3.33 -4.18 2.79
CA LEU A 51 -3.50 -2.86 3.40
C LEU A 51 -3.48 -1.73 2.36
N VAL A 52 -2.61 -1.81 1.35
CA VAL A 52 -2.60 -0.83 0.23
C VAL A 52 -3.90 -0.89 -0.56
N LYS A 53 -4.41 -2.08 -0.89
CA LYS A 53 -5.70 -2.25 -1.59
C LYS A 53 -6.86 -1.70 -0.77
N TYR A 54 -6.88 -1.97 0.54
CA TYR A 54 -7.86 -1.40 1.45
C TYR A 54 -7.78 0.13 1.49
N ALA A 55 -6.58 0.69 1.64
CA ALA A 55 -6.40 2.14 1.71
C ALA A 55 -6.93 2.86 0.46
N ALA A 56 -6.77 2.26 -0.73
CA ALA A 56 -7.31 2.80 -1.99
C ALA A 56 -8.84 2.94 -2.01
N THR A 57 -9.57 2.19 -1.16
CA THR A 57 -11.04 2.29 -1.04
C THR A 57 -11.52 3.42 -0.13
N LEU A 58 -10.62 4.06 0.62
CA LEU A 58 -10.99 5.08 1.59
C LEU A 58 -11.35 6.42 0.90
N PRO A 59 -12.28 7.20 1.47
CA PRO A 59 -12.63 8.52 0.95
C PRO A 59 -11.41 9.41 0.75
N ASN A 60 -11.40 10.14 -0.37
CA ASN A 60 -10.35 11.10 -0.76
C ASN A 60 -8.98 10.49 -1.10
N VAL A 61 -8.78 9.17 -0.97
CA VAL A 61 -7.53 8.55 -1.37
C VAL A 61 -7.46 8.50 -2.89
N ALA A 62 -6.42 9.13 -3.45
CA ALA A 62 -6.16 9.18 -4.88
C ALA A 62 -5.08 8.15 -5.29
N LEU A 63 -4.18 7.82 -4.36
CA LEU A 63 -3.08 6.88 -4.57
C LEU A 63 -2.82 6.13 -3.26
N ALA A 64 -2.67 4.81 -3.33
CA ALA A 64 -2.09 4.01 -2.26
C ALA A 64 -0.91 3.20 -2.81
N GLN A 65 0.21 3.16 -2.11
CA GLN A 65 1.41 2.48 -2.58
C GLN A 65 2.26 1.93 -1.43
N HIS A 66 2.97 0.84 -1.66
CA HIS A 66 4.11 0.41 -0.83
C HIS A 66 5.41 0.43 -1.63
N TYR A 67 6.52 0.52 -0.89
CA TYR A 67 7.87 0.51 -1.44
C TYR A 67 8.63 -0.66 -0.86
N ILE A 68 8.71 -1.73 -1.65
CA ILE A 68 9.54 -2.94 -1.58
C ILE A 68 8.95 -3.83 -2.65
#